data_AF-A0A5B7BJF7-F1
#
_entry.id   AF-A0A5B7BJF7-F1
#
_cell.length_a   1.000
_cell.length_b   1.000
_cell.length_c   1.000
_cell.angle_alpha   90.00
_cell.angle_beta   90.00
_cell.angle_gamma   90.00
#
_symmetry.space_group_name_H-M   'P 1'
#
loop_
_entity.id
_entity.type
_entity.pdbx_description
1 polymer ?
#
loop_
_entity_poly.entity_id
_entity_poly.type
_entity_poly.pdbx_seq_one_letter_code
_entity_poly.pdbx_strand_id
1 'polypeptide(L)'
;TSYGDYDYHSEYSTMKIHDLRSIAEKMNSAGHLRECTKLYMGVRKSFLDASFRRLGFQKLSVAEVPRLEWSVLEAKIRQWIHAAKFCVLILFASEERLCEQIFEGLGSDTCFVEIVKDHAIQLFSFAEAVSISTRPSPERLFKILDLYETSFDLLVNGDVVSQSKSLKLVFLQATEIVNQLAEAARGILLKFENDVLHESSNFLDHKGGIHPLTRYVVNYIILMCEYKETLTDLIVSTPSKENNSNDLTIPDLKFSEFEERT
;
A
#
# COMPACT_ATOMS: atom_id res chain seq x y z
N THR A 1 30.56 21.57 20.00
CA THR A 1 31.75 20.88 19.47
C THR A 1 31.43 20.40 18.08
N SER A 2 32.17 20.96 17.12
CA SER A 2 32.32 20.62 15.69
C SER A 2 31.09 20.22 14.87
N TYR A 3 30.57 21.21 14.15
CA TYR A 3 29.76 21.10 12.94
C TYR A 3 30.75 20.94 11.77
N GLY A 4 30.99 19.74 11.27
CA GLY A 4 32.05 19.56 10.25
C GLY A 4 32.29 18.15 9.73
N ASP A 5 31.25 17.31 9.60
CA ASP A 5 31.46 15.92 9.14
C ASP A 5 30.40 15.38 8.16
N TYR A 6 29.60 16.25 7.55
CA TYR A 6 28.53 15.82 6.62
C TYR A 6 28.85 16.01 5.12
N ASP A 7 30.00 16.60 4.77
CA ASP A 7 30.33 16.87 3.36
C ASP A 7 31.30 15.85 2.75
N TYR A 8 32.17 15.25 3.58
CA TYR A 8 33.23 14.35 3.10
C TYR A 8 32.69 13.02 2.52
N HIS A 9 31.54 12.55 3.01
CA HIS A 9 30.88 11.34 2.48
C HIS A 9 30.16 11.56 1.15
N SER A 10 29.75 12.80 0.85
CA SER A 10 29.06 13.17 -0.40
C SER A 10 30.03 13.23 -1.59
N GLU A 11 31.17 13.93 -1.42
CA GLU A 11 32.19 14.05 -2.47
C GLU A 11 32.88 12.73 -2.82
N TYR A 12 33.14 11.89 -1.82
CA TYR A 12 33.74 10.58 -2.07
C TYR A 12 32.79 9.64 -2.81
N SER A 13 31.48 9.80 -2.62
CA SER A 13 30.47 9.05 -3.36
C SER A 13 30.38 9.54 -4.81
N THR A 14 30.49 10.84 -5.09
CA THR A 14 30.44 11.38 -6.46
C THR A 14 31.67 11.01 -7.28
N MET A 15 32.87 11.01 -6.67
CA MET A 15 34.09 10.53 -7.37
C MET A 15 33.97 9.07 -7.82
N LYS A 16 33.44 8.18 -6.96
CA LYS A 16 33.23 6.78 -7.33
C LYS A 16 32.22 6.61 -8.47
N ILE A 17 31.16 7.39 -8.47
CA ILE A 17 30.15 7.37 -9.54
C ILE A 17 30.76 7.83 -10.86
N HIS A 18 31.58 8.88 -10.83
CA HIS A 18 32.32 9.35 -12.00
C HIS A 18 33.28 8.28 -12.54
N ASP A 19 34.02 7.58 -11.66
CA ASP A 19 34.91 6.50 -12.07
C ASP A 19 34.14 5.34 -12.70
N LEU A 20 33.01 4.94 -12.11
CA LEU A 20 32.13 3.90 -12.67
C LEU A 20 31.58 4.30 -14.04
N ARG A 21 31.19 5.57 -14.23
CA ARG A 21 30.77 6.10 -15.53
C ARG A 21 31.91 6.04 -16.54
N SER A 22 33.10 6.50 -16.19
CA SER A 22 34.27 6.44 -17.08
C SER A 22 34.60 5.01 -17.51
N ILE A 23 34.46 4.04 -16.60
CA ILE A 23 34.62 2.62 -16.92
C ILE A 23 33.53 2.16 -17.89
N ALA A 24 32.25 2.49 -17.64
CA ALA A 24 31.14 2.13 -18.50
C ALA A 24 31.30 2.68 -19.93
N GLU A 25 31.71 3.95 -20.07
CA GLU A 25 31.98 4.59 -21.36
C GLU A 25 33.12 3.90 -22.11
N LYS A 26 34.23 3.60 -21.44
CA LYS A 26 35.36 2.87 -22.04
C LYS A 26 34.97 1.45 -22.46
N MET A 27 34.20 0.75 -21.64
CA MET A 27 33.67 -0.58 -21.96
C MET A 27 32.72 -0.51 -23.16
N ASN A 28 31.94 0.56 -23.30
CA ASN A 28 31.11 0.79 -24.47
C ASN A 28 31.95 1.02 -25.73
N SER A 29 32.98 1.87 -25.67
CA SER A 29 33.90 2.08 -26.80
C SER A 29 34.64 0.81 -27.22
N ALA A 30 34.87 -0.11 -26.28
CA ALA A 30 35.47 -1.42 -26.54
C ALA A 30 34.47 -2.49 -27.00
N GLY A 31 33.16 -2.19 -27.09
CA GLY A 31 32.13 -3.14 -27.51
C GLY A 31 31.69 -4.14 -26.43
N HIS A 32 32.01 -3.89 -25.16
CA HIS A 32 31.75 -4.76 -24.01
C HIS A 32 30.75 -4.17 -22.99
N LEU A 33 29.92 -3.21 -23.43
CA LEU A 33 28.93 -2.56 -22.55
C LEU A 33 27.98 -3.59 -21.92
N ARG A 34 27.51 -4.57 -22.69
CA ARG A 34 26.55 -5.58 -22.21
C ARG A 34 27.10 -6.38 -21.03
N GLU A 35 28.35 -6.81 -21.10
CA GLU A 35 29.04 -7.54 -20.04
C GLU A 35 29.26 -6.65 -18.81
N CYS A 36 29.64 -5.39 -19.02
CA CYS A 36 29.77 -4.38 -17.96
C CYS A 36 28.45 -4.15 -17.22
N THR A 37 27.36 -3.89 -17.94
CA THR A 37 26.02 -3.69 -17.35
C THR A 37 25.54 -4.94 -16.62
N LYS A 38 25.77 -6.16 -17.16
CA LYS A 38 25.41 -7.40 -16.47
C LYS A 38 26.12 -7.58 -15.13
N LEU A 39 27.41 -7.27 -15.06
CA LEU A 39 28.16 -7.33 -13.80
C LEU A 39 27.65 -6.31 -12.78
N TYR A 40 27.42 -5.07 -13.22
CA TYR A 40 26.83 -4.04 -12.38
C TYR A 40 25.47 -4.47 -11.83
N MET A 41 24.55 -4.93 -12.70
CA MET A 41 23.24 -5.42 -12.30
C MET A 41 23.34 -6.56 -11.28
N GLY A 42 24.26 -7.50 -11.45
CA GLY A 42 24.46 -8.61 -10.50
C GLY A 42 24.81 -8.13 -9.09
N VAL A 43 25.70 -7.14 -8.97
CA VAL A 43 26.07 -6.55 -7.68
C VAL A 43 24.90 -5.79 -7.06
N ARG A 44 24.19 -4.97 -7.85
CA ARG A 44 23.04 -4.19 -7.36
C ARG A 44 21.85 -5.08 -6.96
N LYS A 45 21.54 -6.14 -7.72
CA LYS A 45 20.52 -7.13 -7.34
C LYS A 45 20.86 -7.80 -6.01
N SER A 46 22.12 -8.20 -5.80
CA SER A 46 22.56 -8.80 -4.54
C SER A 46 22.41 -7.83 -3.36
N PHE A 47 22.67 -6.54 -3.57
CA PHE A 47 22.44 -5.50 -2.58
C PHE A 47 20.95 -5.33 -2.24
N LEU A 48 20.07 -5.32 -3.24
CA LEU A 48 18.62 -5.28 -3.02
C LEU A 48 18.12 -6.53 -2.29
N ASP A 49 18.60 -7.72 -2.66
CA ASP A 49 18.28 -8.97 -1.97
C ASP A 49 18.65 -8.92 -0.48
N ALA A 50 19.84 -8.42 -0.16
CA ALA A 50 20.27 -8.24 1.22
C ALA A 50 19.42 -7.22 1.97
N SER A 51 19.01 -6.14 1.29
CA SER A 51 18.16 -5.11 1.85
C SER A 51 16.74 -5.63 2.14
N PHE A 52 16.13 -6.37 1.22
CA PHE A 52 14.83 -7.02 1.41
C PHE A 52 14.86 -8.02 2.58
N ARG A 53 15.92 -8.83 2.69
CA ARG A 53 16.12 -9.71 3.85
C ARG A 53 16.21 -8.94 5.17
N ARG A 54 16.93 -7.81 5.19
CA ARG A 54 17.09 -6.98 6.40
C ARG A 54 15.79 -6.27 6.81
N LEU A 55 14.97 -5.87 5.84
CA LEU A 55 13.62 -5.34 6.08
C LEU A 55 12.65 -6.45 6.54
N GLY A 56 13.08 -7.71 6.51
CA GLY A 56 12.30 -8.89 6.86
C GLY A 56 11.16 -9.14 5.90
N PHE A 57 11.30 -8.71 4.64
CA PHE A 57 10.29 -8.95 3.62
C PHE A 57 10.13 -10.46 3.41
N GLN A 58 8.91 -10.95 3.60
CA GLN A 58 8.54 -12.33 3.34
C GLN A 58 7.50 -12.34 2.23
N LYS A 59 7.76 -13.11 1.17
CA LYS A 59 6.74 -13.37 0.16
C LYS A 59 5.54 -14.03 0.85
N LEU A 60 4.35 -13.55 0.52
CA LEU A 60 3.09 -14.11 1.01
C LEU A 60 2.26 -14.49 -0.20
N SER A 61 1.82 -15.74 -0.27
CA SER A 61 0.97 -16.22 -1.35
C SER A 61 -0.51 -16.12 -0.99
N VAL A 62 -1.35 -16.03 -2.02
CA VAL A 62 -2.83 -16.04 -1.93
C VAL A 62 -3.33 -17.24 -1.08
N ALA A 63 -2.68 -18.40 -1.19
CA ALA A 63 -3.07 -19.61 -0.47
C ALA A 63 -2.70 -19.60 1.03
N GLU A 64 -1.71 -18.79 1.43
CA GLU A 64 -1.23 -18.71 2.81
C GLU A 64 -2.03 -17.72 3.65
N VAL A 65 -2.50 -16.62 3.05
CA VAL A 65 -3.24 -15.56 3.77
C VAL A 65 -4.43 -16.10 4.58
N PRO A 66 -5.32 -16.98 4.05
CA PRO A 66 -6.46 -17.48 4.81
C PRO A 66 -6.09 -18.44 5.94
N ARG A 67 -4.84 -18.95 5.96
CA ARG A 67 -4.35 -19.92 6.96
C ARG A 67 -3.65 -19.23 8.13
N LEU A 68 -3.37 -17.93 8.01
CA LEU A 68 -2.74 -17.16 9.07
C LEU A 68 -3.77 -16.67 10.07
N GLU A 69 -3.40 -16.73 11.35
CA GLU A 69 -4.09 -16.01 12.41
C GLU A 69 -4.05 -14.50 12.13
N TRP A 70 -5.14 -13.80 12.48
CA TRP A 70 -5.27 -12.37 12.16
C TRP A 70 -4.14 -11.54 12.75
N SER A 71 -3.75 -11.79 14.01
CA SER A 71 -2.65 -11.08 14.68
C SER A 71 -1.31 -11.22 13.94
N VAL A 72 -1.06 -12.38 13.31
CA VAL A 72 0.14 -12.63 12.52
C VAL A 72 0.08 -11.90 11.18
N LEU A 73 -1.08 -11.94 10.51
CA LEU A 73 -1.29 -11.22 9.26
C LEU A 73 -1.18 -9.70 9.46
N GLU A 74 -1.76 -9.19 10.54
CA GLU A 74 -1.71 -7.78 10.91
C GLU A 74 -0.27 -7.31 11.14
N ALA A 75 0.54 -8.08 11.86
CA ALA A 75 1.95 -7.78 12.06
C ALA A 75 2.72 -7.75 10.72
N LYS A 76 2.41 -8.68 9.80
CA LYS A 76 2.99 -8.71 8.46
C LYS A 76 2.56 -7.50 7.61
N ILE A 77 1.30 -7.07 7.69
CA ILE A 77 0.82 -5.86 7.00
C ILE A 77 1.58 -4.62 7.50
N ARG A 78 1.72 -4.45 8.82
CA ARG A 78 2.51 -3.34 9.40
C ARG A 78 3.96 -3.36 8.90
N GLN A 79 4.59 -4.52 8.94
CA GLN A 79 5.96 -4.66 8.47
C GLN A 79 6.09 -4.35 6.98
N TRP A 80 5.13 -4.82 6.17
CA TRP A 80 5.07 -4.52 4.75
C TRP A 80 4.95 -3.02 4.49
N ILE A 81 4.07 -2.30 5.21
CA ILE A 81 3.89 -0.85 5.04
C ILE A 81 5.22 -0.10 5.22
N HIS A 82 5.96 -0.40 6.30
CA HIS A 82 7.24 0.24 6.56
C HIS A 82 8.29 -0.12 5.49
N ALA A 83 8.37 -1.40 5.12
CA ALA A 83 9.33 -1.87 4.12
C ALA A 83 9.02 -1.29 2.73
N ALA A 84 7.75 -1.26 2.32
CA ALA A 84 7.31 -0.78 1.02
C ALA A 84 7.63 0.70 0.83
N LYS A 85 7.34 1.54 1.84
CA LYS A 85 7.71 2.97 1.83
C LYS A 85 9.23 3.15 1.66
N PHE A 86 10.04 2.42 2.41
CA PHE A 86 11.50 2.50 2.28
C PHE A 86 12.00 2.00 0.92
N CYS A 87 11.46 0.88 0.42
CA CYS A 87 11.89 0.31 -0.85
C CYS A 87 11.61 1.26 -2.02
N VAL A 88 10.40 1.80 -2.12
CA VAL A 88 10.02 2.66 -3.25
C VAL A 88 10.68 4.04 -3.14
N LEU A 89 10.54 4.70 -1.98
CA LEU A 89 10.96 6.10 -1.82
C LEU A 89 12.48 6.25 -1.69
N ILE A 90 13.18 5.22 -1.20
CA ILE A 90 14.62 5.29 -0.93
C ILE A 90 15.40 4.35 -1.85
N LEU A 91 15.16 3.04 -1.78
CA LEU A 91 16.00 2.08 -2.51
C LEU A 91 15.85 2.23 -4.02
N PHE A 92 14.63 2.14 -4.55
CA PHE A 92 14.39 2.18 -5.99
C PHE A 92 14.74 3.56 -6.57
N ALA A 93 14.36 4.65 -5.91
CA ALA A 93 14.79 5.99 -6.30
C ALA A 93 16.33 6.14 -6.31
N SER A 94 17.03 5.52 -5.36
CA SER A 94 18.50 5.54 -5.35
C SER A 94 19.13 4.72 -6.48
N GLU A 95 18.54 3.57 -6.84
CA GLU A 95 19.00 2.77 -7.97
C GLU A 95 18.78 3.48 -9.30
N GLU A 96 17.62 4.13 -9.47
CA GLU A 96 17.32 4.92 -10.68
C GLU A 96 18.38 5.99 -10.89
N ARG A 97 18.64 6.80 -9.85
CA ARG A 97 19.65 7.86 -9.90
C ARG A 97 21.05 7.32 -10.19
N LEU A 98 21.43 6.18 -9.61
CA LEU A 98 22.74 5.57 -9.86
C LEU A 98 22.84 5.05 -11.31
N CYS A 99 21.80 4.41 -11.82
CA CYS A 99 21.73 3.95 -13.20
C CYS A 99 21.79 5.12 -14.18
N GLU A 100 21.08 6.22 -13.90
CA GLU A 100 21.12 7.44 -14.69
C GLU A 100 22.53 8.03 -14.69
N GLN A 101 23.16 8.21 -13.52
CA GLN A 101 24.49 8.82 -13.45
C GLN A 101 25.59 7.99 -14.12
N ILE A 102 25.51 6.65 -14.06
CA ILE A 102 26.55 5.75 -14.58
C ILE A 102 26.32 5.37 -16.05
N PHE A 103 25.06 5.19 -16.47
CA PHE A 103 24.69 4.67 -17.79
C PHE A 103 23.85 5.64 -18.63
N GLU A 104 23.94 6.94 -18.36
CA GLU A 104 23.32 8.00 -19.17
C GLU A 104 23.70 7.82 -20.66
N GLY A 105 22.71 7.73 -21.54
CA GLY A 105 22.93 7.49 -22.97
C GLY A 105 23.43 6.08 -23.34
N LEU A 106 23.63 5.20 -22.35
CA LEU A 106 24.10 3.82 -22.50
C LEU A 106 23.02 2.77 -22.17
N GLY A 107 21.80 3.20 -21.83
CA GLY A 107 20.70 2.32 -21.41
C GLY A 107 20.48 2.28 -19.90
N SER A 108 20.52 3.44 -19.23
CA SER A 108 20.18 3.61 -17.81
C SER A 108 18.83 2.99 -17.45
N ASP A 109 17.79 3.24 -18.24
CA ASP A 109 16.42 2.80 -17.95
C ASP A 109 16.30 1.27 -17.93
N THR A 110 16.92 0.59 -18.90
CA THR A 110 16.87 -0.87 -18.98
C THR A 110 17.68 -1.49 -17.84
N CYS A 111 18.82 -0.89 -17.48
CA CYS A 111 19.62 -1.31 -16.34
C CYS A 111 18.84 -1.20 -15.02
N PHE A 112 18.21 -0.05 -14.77
CA PHE A 112 17.41 0.21 -13.58
C PHE A 112 16.26 -0.78 -13.45
N VAL A 113 15.44 -0.91 -14.50
CA VAL A 113 14.30 -1.83 -14.52
C VAL A 113 14.73 -3.24 -14.17
N GLU A 114 15.76 -3.74 -14.85
CA GLU A 114 16.21 -5.12 -14.65
C GLU A 114 16.68 -5.35 -13.21
N ILE A 115 17.27 -4.34 -12.56
CA ILE A 115 17.68 -4.40 -11.15
C ILE A 115 16.48 -4.50 -10.21
N VAL A 116 15.45 -3.66 -10.38
CA VAL A 116 14.37 -3.51 -9.37
C VAL A 116 13.13 -4.36 -9.64
N LYS A 117 12.91 -4.80 -10.88
CA LYS A 117 11.63 -5.41 -11.32
C LYS A 117 11.22 -6.60 -10.45
N ASP A 118 12.13 -7.53 -10.18
CA ASP A 118 11.82 -8.74 -9.42
C ASP A 118 11.39 -8.40 -7.98
N HIS A 119 12.09 -7.44 -7.35
CA HIS A 119 11.78 -6.93 -6.02
C HIS A 119 10.48 -6.14 -5.97
N ALA A 120 10.19 -5.34 -7.00
CA ALA A 120 8.93 -4.61 -7.11
C ALA A 120 7.74 -5.56 -7.27
N ILE A 121 7.84 -6.57 -8.14
CA ILE A 121 6.83 -7.65 -8.27
C ILE A 121 6.65 -8.35 -6.93
N GLN A 122 7.74 -8.69 -6.24
CA GLN A 122 7.68 -9.33 -4.93
C GLN A 122 6.95 -8.45 -3.91
N LEU A 123 7.25 -7.15 -3.88
CA LEU A 123 6.62 -6.16 -3.01
C LEU A 123 5.10 -6.14 -3.21
N PHE A 124 4.65 -5.97 -4.46
CA PHE A 124 3.22 -5.85 -4.78
C PHE A 124 2.47 -7.18 -4.67
N SER A 125 3.12 -8.33 -4.92
CA SER A 125 2.49 -9.65 -4.75
C SER A 125 1.98 -9.92 -3.33
N PHE A 126 2.59 -9.30 -2.31
CA PHE A 126 2.09 -9.38 -0.94
C PHE A 126 0.75 -8.65 -0.80
N ALA A 127 0.67 -7.40 -1.29
CA ALA A 127 -0.54 -6.59 -1.20
C ALA A 127 -1.68 -7.23 -2.00
N GLU A 128 -1.37 -7.79 -3.17
CA GLU A 128 -2.29 -8.59 -4.00
C GLU A 128 -2.81 -9.84 -3.26
N ALA A 129 -1.92 -10.57 -2.58
CA ALA A 129 -2.35 -11.74 -1.81
C ALA A 129 -3.33 -11.36 -0.70
N VAL A 130 -3.05 -10.25 0.00
CA VAL A 130 -3.91 -9.72 1.06
C VAL A 130 -5.24 -9.21 0.50
N SER A 131 -5.25 -8.47 -0.62
CA SER A 131 -6.47 -7.94 -1.22
C SER A 131 -7.45 -9.05 -1.64
N ILE A 132 -6.93 -10.12 -2.26
CA ILE A 132 -7.75 -11.22 -2.78
C ILE A 132 -8.26 -12.16 -1.67
N SER A 133 -7.45 -12.39 -0.64
CA SER A 133 -7.63 -13.54 0.25
C SER A 133 -8.15 -13.17 1.64
N THR A 134 -8.31 -11.88 1.92
CA THR A 134 -8.79 -11.41 3.23
C THR A 134 -10.29 -11.63 3.34
N ARG A 135 -10.70 -12.48 4.29
CA ARG A 135 -12.11 -12.66 4.62
C ARG A 135 -12.68 -11.34 5.18
N PRO A 136 -13.87 -10.91 4.72
CA PRO A 136 -14.50 -9.72 5.26
C PRO A 136 -14.84 -9.89 6.74
N SER A 137 -14.30 -9.00 7.58
CA SER A 137 -14.67 -8.89 8.99
C SER A 137 -14.33 -7.47 9.48
N PRO A 138 -15.16 -6.88 10.37
CA PRO A 138 -14.97 -5.51 10.84
C PRO A 138 -13.57 -5.26 11.43
N GLU A 139 -13.03 -6.22 12.18
CA GLU A 139 -11.69 -6.15 12.80
C GLU A 139 -10.53 -5.92 11.81
N ARG A 140 -10.76 -6.18 10.52
CA ARG A 140 -9.73 -6.09 9.48
C ARG A 140 -9.73 -4.78 8.73
N LEU A 141 -10.81 -3.99 8.82
CA LEU A 141 -11.02 -2.80 8.00
C LEU A 141 -9.82 -1.85 8.07
N PHE A 142 -9.42 -1.45 9.26
CA PHE A 142 -8.40 -0.41 9.46
C PHE A 142 -7.04 -0.80 8.87
N LYS A 143 -6.69 -2.09 8.93
CA LYS A 143 -5.41 -2.57 8.38
C LYS A 143 -5.46 -2.74 6.86
N ILE A 144 -6.65 -3.01 6.31
CA ILE A 144 -6.87 -2.95 4.87
C ILE A 144 -6.82 -1.50 4.38
N LEU A 145 -7.36 -0.53 5.14
CA LEU A 145 -7.25 0.89 4.83
C LEU A 145 -5.80 1.39 4.89
N ASP A 146 -5.04 1.03 5.94
CA ASP A 146 -3.60 1.37 6.01
C ASP A 146 -2.82 0.84 4.80
N LEU A 147 -3.16 -0.38 4.36
CA LEU A 147 -2.55 -1.02 3.19
C LEU A 147 -2.99 -0.35 1.89
N TYR A 148 -4.26 0.06 1.78
CA TYR A 148 -4.82 0.81 0.66
C TYR A 148 -4.12 2.17 0.51
N GLU A 149 -4.10 2.98 1.56
CA GLU A 149 -3.47 4.31 1.58
C GLU A 149 -1.99 4.21 1.21
N THR A 150 -1.27 3.29 1.85
CA THR A 150 0.15 3.09 1.54
C THR A 150 0.35 2.65 0.09
N SER A 151 -0.48 1.75 -0.43
CA SER A 151 -0.36 1.29 -1.82
C SER A 151 -0.68 2.42 -2.80
N PHE A 152 -1.70 3.24 -2.52
CA PHE A 152 -2.06 4.40 -3.31
C PHE A 152 -0.96 5.47 -3.30
N ASP A 153 -0.39 5.78 -2.13
CA ASP A 153 0.74 6.71 -2.00
C ASP A 153 1.95 6.23 -2.82
N LEU A 154 2.26 4.93 -2.79
CA LEU A 154 3.38 4.37 -3.53
C LEU A 154 3.14 4.37 -5.04
N LEU A 155 1.88 4.26 -5.49
CA LEU A 155 1.53 4.45 -6.90
C LEU A 155 1.79 5.88 -7.35
N VAL A 156 1.26 6.86 -6.61
CA VAL A 156 1.38 8.29 -6.96
C VAL A 156 2.84 8.71 -6.93
N ASN A 157 3.58 8.37 -5.88
CA ASN A 157 5.00 8.70 -5.77
C ASN A 157 5.86 7.88 -6.74
N GLY A 158 5.47 6.64 -7.03
CA GLY A 158 6.20 5.77 -7.96
C GLY A 158 6.09 6.19 -9.42
N ASP A 159 4.96 6.77 -9.83
CA ASP A 159 4.77 7.33 -11.18
C ASP A 159 5.65 8.58 -11.39
N VAL A 160 5.90 9.35 -10.33
CA VAL A 160 6.89 10.45 -10.33
C VAL A 160 8.32 9.92 -10.44
N VAL A 161 8.60 8.74 -9.89
CA VAL A 161 9.93 8.10 -9.82
C VAL A 161 10.19 7.16 -11.03
N SER A 162 9.33 7.09 -12.05
CA SER A 162 9.62 6.19 -13.17
C SER A 162 8.96 6.57 -14.48
N GLN A 163 9.72 7.22 -15.37
CA GLN A 163 9.34 7.35 -16.78
C GLN A 163 9.57 6.06 -17.60
N SER A 164 10.17 5.03 -17.01
CA SER A 164 10.49 3.77 -17.69
C SER A 164 9.25 2.97 -18.09
N LYS A 165 9.18 2.58 -19.37
CA LYS A 165 8.07 1.78 -19.95
C LYS A 165 7.86 0.44 -19.27
N SER A 166 8.90 -0.18 -18.70
CA SER A 166 8.80 -1.52 -18.12
C SER A 166 8.29 -1.52 -16.68
N LEU A 167 8.51 -0.44 -15.94
CA LEU A 167 7.92 -0.26 -14.61
C LEU A 167 6.44 0.13 -14.70
N LYS A 168 5.98 0.70 -15.82
CA LYS A 168 4.54 0.95 -16.07
C LYS A 168 3.68 -0.30 -15.92
N LEU A 169 4.18 -1.49 -16.30
CA LEU A 169 3.44 -2.74 -16.11
C LEU A 169 3.29 -3.12 -14.64
N VAL A 170 4.33 -2.84 -13.84
CA VAL A 170 4.28 -3.05 -12.38
C VAL A 170 3.30 -2.05 -11.73
N PHE A 171 3.31 -0.80 -12.19
CA PHE A 171 2.37 0.22 -11.70
C PHE A 171 0.93 -0.05 -12.12
N LEU A 172 0.69 -0.58 -13.32
CA LEU A 172 -0.65 -1.02 -13.75
C LEU A 172 -1.20 -2.11 -12.83
N GLN A 173 -0.36 -3.10 -12.48
CA GLN A 173 -0.74 -4.14 -11.52
C GLN A 173 -1.01 -3.54 -10.14
N ALA A 174 -0.21 -2.58 -9.70
CA ALA A 174 -0.41 -1.92 -8.42
C ALA A 174 -1.71 -1.09 -8.38
N THR A 175 -2.15 -0.48 -9.49
CA THR A 175 -3.47 0.16 -9.60
C THR A 175 -4.60 -0.85 -9.39
N GLU A 176 -4.50 -2.03 -9.99
CA GLU A 176 -5.47 -3.10 -9.79
C GLU A 176 -5.51 -3.55 -8.31
N ILE A 177 -4.35 -3.68 -7.66
CA ILE A 177 -4.27 -4.02 -6.23
C ILE A 177 -4.98 -2.97 -5.38
N VAL A 178 -4.77 -1.68 -5.66
CA VAL A 178 -5.44 -0.59 -4.95
C VAL A 178 -6.96 -0.66 -5.13
N ASN A 179 -7.44 -0.94 -6.34
CA ASN A 179 -8.87 -1.15 -6.58
C ASN A 179 -9.42 -2.36 -5.80
N GLN A 180 -8.68 -3.47 -5.75
CA GLN A 180 -9.08 -4.66 -4.99
C GLN A 180 -9.11 -4.40 -3.48
N LEU A 181 -8.15 -3.62 -2.95
CA LEU A 181 -8.16 -3.22 -1.54
C LEU A 181 -9.34 -2.30 -1.23
N ALA A 182 -9.69 -1.40 -2.16
CA ALA A 182 -10.90 -0.58 -2.06
C ALA A 182 -12.18 -1.43 -2.02
N GLU A 183 -12.29 -2.44 -2.89
CA GLU A 183 -13.42 -3.38 -2.87
C GLU A 183 -13.45 -4.21 -1.59
N ALA A 184 -12.29 -4.66 -1.09
CA ALA A 184 -12.21 -5.39 0.17
C ALA A 184 -12.71 -4.54 1.35
N ALA A 185 -12.33 -3.24 1.39
CA ALA A 185 -12.82 -2.30 2.39
C ALA A 185 -14.35 -2.10 2.28
N ARG A 186 -14.88 -1.88 1.07
CA ARG A 186 -16.33 -1.79 0.81
C ARG A 186 -17.08 -3.05 1.26
N GLY A 187 -16.56 -4.23 0.94
CA GLY A 187 -17.14 -5.51 1.34
C GLY A 187 -17.16 -5.71 2.86
N ILE A 188 -16.12 -5.24 3.57
CA ILE A 188 -16.10 -5.26 5.05
C ILE A 188 -17.16 -4.32 5.63
N LEU A 189 -17.31 -3.11 5.08
CA LEU A 189 -18.32 -2.14 5.52
C LEU A 189 -19.74 -2.67 5.31
N LEU A 190 -20.03 -3.23 4.13
CA LEU A 190 -21.33 -3.82 3.81
C LEU A 190 -21.64 -5.00 4.74
N LYS A 191 -20.65 -5.85 5.03
CA LYS A 191 -20.82 -6.95 5.98
C LYS A 191 -21.09 -6.42 7.39
N PHE A 192 -20.36 -5.41 7.85
CA PHE A 192 -20.58 -4.78 9.16
C PHE A 192 -22.00 -4.23 9.27
N GLU A 193 -22.49 -3.52 8.26
CA GLU A 193 -23.87 -3.02 8.21
C GLU A 193 -24.90 -4.15 8.30
N ASN A 194 -24.72 -5.20 7.48
CA ASN A 194 -25.62 -6.36 7.49
C ASN A 194 -25.63 -7.09 8.84
N ASP A 195 -24.45 -7.30 9.45
CA ASP A 195 -24.29 -7.92 10.76
C ASP A 195 -25.03 -7.11 11.84
N VAL A 196 -25.02 -5.77 11.76
CA VAL A 196 -25.75 -4.89 12.69
C VAL A 196 -27.27 -4.91 12.43
N LEU A 197 -27.70 -4.86 11.18
CA LEU A 197 -29.12 -4.84 10.79
C LEU A 197 -29.84 -6.13 11.17
N HIS A 198 -29.15 -7.27 11.10
CA HIS A 198 -29.72 -8.59 11.31
C HIS A 198 -29.38 -9.16 12.70
N GLU A 199 -28.87 -8.33 13.61
CA GLU A 199 -28.58 -8.74 14.97
C GLU A 199 -29.87 -9.15 15.68
N SER A 200 -29.96 -10.43 16.03
CA SER A 200 -31.16 -11.06 16.60
C SER A 200 -30.92 -11.61 18.01
N SER A 201 -29.87 -11.15 18.70
CA SER A 201 -29.57 -11.61 20.05
C SER A 201 -30.68 -11.24 21.03
N ASN A 202 -31.12 -12.24 21.81
CA ASN A 202 -32.12 -12.09 22.85
C ASN A 202 -31.53 -11.42 24.11
N PHE A 203 -30.97 -10.21 23.96
CA PHE A 203 -30.42 -9.47 25.08
C PHE A 203 -31.56 -8.90 25.93
N LEU A 204 -31.76 -9.50 27.11
CA LEU A 204 -32.71 -9.03 28.11
C LEU A 204 -31.96 -8.31 29.22
N ASP A 205 -31.76 -7.00 29.07
CA ASP A 205 -31.38 -6.20 30.23
C ASP A 205 -32.62 -5.94 31.09
N HIS A 206 -32.65 -6.56 32.27
CA HIS A 206 -33.75 -6.42 33.22
C HIS A 206 -33.78 -5.02 33.86
N LYS A 207 -32.79 -4.16 33.56
CA LYS A 207 -32.67 -2.79 34.09
C LYS A 207 -32.71 -1.68 33.02
N GLY A 208 -32.99 -2.00 31.75
CA GLY A 208 -33.12 -0.99 30.68
C GLY A 208 -31.82 -0.26 30.32
N GLY A 209 -30.66 -0.90 30.46
CA GLY A 209 -29.36 -0.35 30.06
C GLY A 209 -29.09 -0.40 28.56
N ILE A 210 -27.96 0.19 28.17
CA ILE A 210 -27.52 0.28 26.76
C ILE A 210 -27.12 -1.11 26.25
N HIS A 211 -27.65 -1.50 25.10
CA HIS A 211 -27.32 -2.76 24.44
C HIS A 211 -25.82 -2.83 24.09
N PRO A 212 -25.12 -3.97 24.33
CA PRO A 212 -23.71 -4.11 24.01
C PRO A 212 -23.36 -3.81 22.54
N LEU A 213 -24.26 -4.18 21.62
CA LEU A 213 -24.15 -3.85 20.19
C LEU A 213 -24.05 -2.34 19.96
N THR A 214 -24.89 -1.53 20.63
CA THR A 214 -24.84 -0.06 20.49
C THR A 214 -23.46 0.46 20.88
N ARG A 215 -22.90 -0.03 21.99
CA ARG A 215 -21.55 0.36 22.41
C ARG A 215 -20.49 -0.06 21.40
N TYR A 216 -20.61 -1.28 20.85
CA TYR A 216 -19.71 -1.79 19.82
C TYR A 216 -19.76 -0.94 18.54
N VAL A 217 -20.96 -0.66 18.03
CA VAL A 217 -21.17 0.13 16.80
C VAL A 217 -20.65 1.55 16.96
N VAL A 218 -20.97 2.22 18.07
CA VAL A 218 -20.49 3.59 18.31
C VAL A 218 -18.96 3.61 18.39
N ASN A 219 -18.34 2.67 19.11
CA ASN A 219 -16.88 2.59 19.17
C ASN A 219 -16.26 2.33 17.79
N TYR A 220 -16.89 1.47 16.98
CA TYR A 220 -16.41 1.18 15.63
C TYR A 220 -16.51 2.40 14.70
N ILE A 221 -17.60 3.17 14.78
CA ILE A 221 -17.76 4.43 14.03
C ILE A 221 -16.71 5.46 14.46
N ILE A 222 -16.42 5.57 15.77
CA ILE A 222 -15.37 6.48 16.27
C ILE A 222 -14.01 6.12 15.62
N LEU A 223 -13.67 4.84 15.53
CA LEU A 223 -12.44 4.41 14.86
C LEU A 223 -12.47 4.68 13.35
N MET A 224 -13.63 4.52 12.69
CA MET A 224 -13.79 4.89 11.28
C MET A 224 -13.57 6.39 11.04
N CYS A 225 -13.89 7.26 12.00
CA CYS A 225 -13.66 8.70 11.86
C CYS A 225 -12.16 9.05 11.72
N GLU A 226 -11.24 8.21 12.18
CA GLU A 226 -9.79 8.38 11.96
C GLU A 226 -9.42 8.25 10.47
N TYR A 227 -10.23 7.52 9.69
CA TYR A 227 -10.05 7.27 8.26
C TYR A 227 -11.06 8.03 7.40
N LYS A 228 -11.60 9.16 7.90
CA LYS A 228 -12.70 9.88 7.26
C LYS A 228 -12.43 10.23 5.80
N GLU A 229 -11.25 10.77 5.48
CA GLU A 229 -10.90 11.21 4.13
C GLU A 229 -10.88 10.02 3.17
N THR A 230 -10.09 9.00 3.50
CA THR A 230 -10.00 7.74 2.75
C THR A 230 -11.35 7.06 2.57
N LEU A 231 -12.16 6.97 3.62
CA LEU A 231 -13.49 6.37 3.54
C LEU A 231 -14.46 7.21 2.69
N THR A 232 -14.34 8.54 2.71
CA THR A 232 -15.16 9.39 1.85
C THR A 232 -14.88 9.08 0.38
N ASP A 233 -13.62 8.96 -0.01
CA ASP A 233 -13.25 8.64 -1.39
C ASP A 233 -13.69 7.22 -1.80
N LEU A 234 -13.58 6.25 -0.88
CA LEU A 234 -13.95 4.85 -1.13
C LEU A 234 -15.46 4.62 -1.26
N ILE A 235 -16.27 5.34 -0.48
CA ILE A 235 -17.74 5.17 -0.41
C ILE A 235 -18.47 5.96 -1.50
N VAL A 236 -17.86 7.02 -2.04
CA VAL A 236 -18.45 7.87 -3.11
C VAL A 236 -18.52 7.14 -4.47
N SER A 237 -17.90 5.97 -4.61
CA SER A 237 -18.06 5.08 -5.77
C SER A 237 -19.41 4.34 -5.75
N THR A 238 -20.50 5.12 -5.80
CA THR A 238 -21.94 4.79 -5.90
C THR A 238 -22.43 3.53 -5.18
N PRO A 239 -23.45 3.61 -4.30
CA PRO A 239 -24.29 2.43 -4.09
C PRO A 239 -24.81 2.00 -5.46
N SER A 240 -24.52 0.75 -5.84
CA SER A 240 -25.24 0.11 -6.94
C SER A 240 -26.71 0.34 -6.67
N LYS A 241 -27.41 1.00 -7.60
CA LYS A 241 -28.87 0.99 -7.64
C LYS A 241 -29.30 -0.44 -7.93
N GLU A 242 -29.18 -1.32 -6.95
CA GLU A 242 -30.03 -2.49 -6.91
C GLU A 242 -31.44 -1.97 -6.68
N ASN A 243 -32.26 -2.11 -7.73
CA ASN A 243 -33.68 -1.88 -7.70
C ASN A 243 -34.31 -2.78 -6.62
N ASN A 244 -34.37 -2.30 -5.39
CA ASN A 244 -35.33 -2.76 -4.41
C ASN A 244 -36.31 -1.63 -4.14
N SER A 245 -37.12 -1.33 -5.16
CA SER A 245 -38.44 -0.75 -4.92
C SER A 245 -39.26 -1.83 -4.22
N ASN A 246 -39.21 -1.87 -2.89
CA ASN A 246 -40.26 -2.40 -2.02
C ASN A 246 -40.06 -1.83 -0.62
N ASP A 247 -40.72 -0.68 -0.43
CA ASP A 247 -41.51 -0.34 0.75
C ASP A 247 -40.88 -0.46 2.15
N LEU A 248 -40.33 0.66 2.62
CA LEU A 248 -40.40 1.03 4.03
C LEU A 248 -40.75 2.52 4.11
N THR A 249 -42.04 2.80 4.17
CA THR A 249 -42.57 4.12 4.53
C THR A 249 -42.22 4.39 5.99
N ILE A 250 -41.21 5.22 6.24
CA ILE A 250 -40.96 5.80 7.57
C ILE A 250 -41.95 6.95 7.75
N PRO A 251 -42.80 6.95 8.78
CA PRO A 251 -43.68 8.10 9.05
C PRO A 251 -42.85 9.29 9.53
N ASP A 252 -42.97 10.41 8.82
CA ASP A 252 -42.40 11.71 9.18
C ASP A 252 -42.94 12.16 10.56
N LEU A 253 -42.15 11.99 11.62
CA LEU A 253 -42.39 12.64 12.89
C LEU A 253 -41.90 14.09 12.78
N LYS A 254 -42.82 14.99 12.40
CA LYS A 254 -42.60 16.44 12.49
C LYS A 254 -42.49 16.84 13.97
N PHE A 255 -41.26 17.12 14.40
CA PHE A 255 -40.99 17.92 15.58
C PHE A 255 -41.03 19.41 15.19
N SER A 256 -42.19 20.05 15.38
CA SER A 256 -42.26 21.50 15.49
C SER A 256 -43.62 21.90 16.08
N GLU A 257 -43.59 22.37 17.33
CA GLU A 257 -44.48 23.35 17.98
C GLU A 257 -44.74 22.97 19.44
N PHE A 258 -43.78 23.31 20.30
CA PHE A 258 -44.06 23.72 21.69
C PHE A 258 -43.07 24.81 22.08
N GLU A 259 -43.22 25.96 21.43
CA GLU A 259 -42.90 27.25 22.02
C GLU A 259 -44.13 28.14 21.87
N GLU A 260 -45.00 28.10 22.88
CA GLU A 260 -45.49 29.32 23.52
C GLU A 260 -46.25 28.94 24.79
N ARG A 261 -45.57 29.17 25.92
CA ARG A 261 -46.20 29.32 27.22
C ARG A 261 -46.92 30.68 27.22
N THR A 262 -48.24 30.64 27.38
CA THR A 262 -48.97 31.47 28.35
C THR A 262 -50.09 30.65 28.95
#